data_AF-A0AAN8PN91-F1
#
_entry.id   AF-A0AAN8PN91-F1
#
_cell.length_a   1.000
_cell.length_b   1.000
_cell.length_c   1.000
_cell.angle_alpha   90.00
_cell.angle_beta   90.00
_cell.angle_gamma   90.00
#
_symmetry.space_group_name_H-M   'P 1'
#
loop_
_entity.id
_entity.type
_entity.pdbx_description
1 polymer ?
#
loop_
_entity_poly.entity_id
_entity_poly.type
_entity_poly.pdbx_seq_one_letter_code
_entity_poly.pdbx_strand_id
1 'polypeptide(L)'
;MANWCVINCSNSYYKLQRWMQSFCEVHNSTKEHCSCQKPFDLLPFPNEKQADTRKTWIRNVNRNDSQNVWIPKSHSRICTVHFADGKPTLKNPYPTLVVGHNDLKTARKPSQNRKKHRYFKNSGPGHHSS
;
A
#
# COMPACT_ATOMS: atom_id res chain seq x y z
N MET A 1 -9.46 -14.65 -12.45
CA MET A 1 -9.67 -13.95 -11.16
C MET A 1 -8.69 -12.78 -11.07
N ALA A 2 -9.15 -11.55 -10.82
CA ALA A 2 -8.26 -10.38 -10.72
C ALA A 2 -7.45 -10.46 -9.41
N ASN A 3 -6.12 -10.48 -9.51
CA ASN A 3 -5.21 -10.51 -8.37
C ASN A 3 -4.87 -9.08 -7.94
N TRP A 4 -4.83 -8.92 -6.64
CA TRP A 4 -4.81 -7.67 -5.89
C TRP A 4 -3.39 -7.25 -5.64
N CYS A 5 -2.93 -6.20 -6.30
CA CYS A 5 -1.50 -5.97 -6.34
C CYS A 5 -1.00 -5.31 -5.06
N VAL A 6 -1.80 -4.43 -4.45
CA VAL A 6 -1.48 -3.72 -3.21
C VAL A 6 -1.80 -4.59 -1.99
N ILE A 7 -0.82 -4.71 -1.09
CA ILE A 7 -0.95 -5.42 0.19
C ILE A 7 -2.10 -4.79 0.99
N ASN A 8 -2.91 -5.62 1.66
CA ASN A 8 -4.07 -5.19 2.46
C ASN A 8 -5.15 -4.41 1.69
N CYS A 9 -5.10 -4.36 0.35
CA CYS A 9 -6.16 -3.78 -0.46
C CYS A 9 -7.23 -4.83 -0.79
N SER A 10 -8.49 -4.46 -0.54
CA SER A 10 -9.66 -5.31 -0.80
C SER A 10 -10.74 -4.69 -1.70
N ASN A 11 -10.46 -3.67 -2.53
CA ASN A 11 -11.16 -3.21 -3.78
C ASN A 11 -10.98 -3.99 -5.15
N SER A 12 -11.90 -4.89 -5.54
CA SER A 12 -11.71 -5.86 -6.65
C SER A 12 -12.58 -5.54 -7.82
N TYR A 13 -12.34 -6.24 -8.93
CA TYR A 13 -13.33 -6.37 -9.98
C TYR A 13 -14.68 -6.84 -9.43
N TYR A 14 -14.71 -7.87 -8.58
CA TYR A 14 -15.94 -8.36 -7.96
C TYR A 14 -16.64 -7.30 -7.09
N LYS A 15 -15.90 -6.55 -6.24
CA LYS A 15 -16.51 -5.47 -5.44
C LYS A 15 -17.02 -4.33 -6.32
N LEU A 16 -16.29 -3.97 -7.38
CA LEU A 16 -16.71 -2.93 -8.32
C LEU A 16 -17.96 -3.37 -9.08
N GLN A 17 -18.00 -4.62 -9.55
CA GLN A 17 -19.16 -5.19 -10.23
C GLN A 17 -20.38 -5.24 -9.30
N ARG A 18 -20.21 -5.68 -8.04
CA ARG A 18 -21.28 -5.62 -7.04
C ARG A 18 -21.80 -4.21 -6.82
N TRP A 19 -20.90 -3.22 -6.78
CA TRP A 19 -21.31 -1.82 -6.68
C TRP A 19 -22.11 -1.39 -7.92
N MET A 20 -21.65 -1.70 -9.13
CA MET A 20 -22.36 -1.37 -10.38
C MET A 20 -23.75 -2.00 -10.46
N GLN A 21 -23.90 -3.23 -9.98
CA GLN A 21 -25.17 -3.96 -9.96
C GLN A 21 -26.12 -3.50 -8.85
N SER A 22 -25.63 -2.75 -7.86
CA SER A 22 -26.48 -2.24 -6.78
C SER A 22 -27.39 -1.11 -7.27
N PHE A 23 -28.52 -0.94 -6.58
CA PHE A 23 -29.48 0.11 -6.90
C PHE A 23 -28.99 1.49 -6.41
N CYS A 24 -29.34 2.54 -7.14
CA CYS A 24 -29.14 3.93 -6.75
C CYS A 24 -30.50 4.56 -6.44
N GLU A 25 -30.71 4.92 -5.18
CA GLU A 25 -31.95 5.57 -4.73
C GLU A 25 -32.10 6.99 -5.29
N VAL A 26 -30.99 7.71 -5.47
CA VAL A 26 -30.98 9.10 -5.96
C VAL A 26 -31.43 9.22 -7.41
N HIS A 27 -31.02 8.26 -8.26
CA HIS A 27 -31.29 8.29 -9.70
C HIS A 27 -32.27 7.20 -10.15
N ASN A 28 -32.85 6.47 -9.18
CA ASN A 28 -33.85 5.42 -9.39
C ASN A 28 -33.45 4.39 -10.48
N SER A 29 -32.17 3.99 -10.49
CA SER A 29 -31.60 3.13 -11.52
C SER A 29 -30.48 2.23 -10.95
N THR A 30 -30.02 1.24 -11.71
CA THR A 30 -28.80 0.50 -11.32
C THR A 30 -27.58 1.41 -11.45
N LYS A 31 -26.58 1.24 -10.57
CA LYS A 31 -25.38 2.10 -10.57
C LYS A 31 -24.56 2.00 -11.86
N GLU A 32 -24.69 0.90 -12.61
CA GLU A 32 -24.16 0.75 -13.97
C GLU A 32 -24.69 1.80 -14.95
N HIS A 33 -25.97 2.16 -14.83
CA HIS A 33 -26.64 3.17 -15.66
C HIS A 33 -26.83 4.50 -14.91
N CYS A 34 -26.13 4.68 -13.78
CA CYS A 34 -26.16 5.91 -13.01
C CYS A 34 -25.04 6.87 -13.44
N SER A 35 -25.27 8.18 -13.32
CA SER A 35 -24.23 9.22 -13.37
C SER A 35 -23.34 9.26 -12.11
N CYS A 36 -23.59 8.36 -11.16
CA CYS A 36 -22.87 8.21 -9.91
C CYS A 36 -21.39 7.93 -10.17
N GLN A 37 -20.50 8.63 -9.46
CA GLN A 37 -19.09 8.28 -9.51
C GLN A 37 -18.83 6.95 -8.81
N LYS A 38 -18.14 6.07 -9.52
CA LYS A 38 -17.62 4.80 -9.00
C LYS A 38 -16.60 5.03 -7.89
N PRO A 39 -16.59 4.18 -6.84
CA PRO A 39 -15.73 4.37 -5.68
C PRO A 39 -14.24 4.17 -6.01
N PHE A 40 -13.94 3.39 -7.04
CA PHE A 40 -12.61 3.18 -7.58
C PHE A 40 -12.70 2.58 -8.99
N ASP A 41 -11.59 2.68 -9.71
CA ASP A 41 -11.31 1.99 -10.96
C ASP A 41 -10.15 1.03 -10.79
N LEU A 42 -10.01 0.06 -11.70
CA LEU A 42 -8.94 -0.92 -11.70
C LEU A 42 -8.04 -0.69 -12.92
N LEU A 43 -6.87 -0.12 -12.67
CA LEU A 43 -5.93 0.23 -13.73
C LEU A 43 -4.96 -0.95 -13.99
N PRO A 44 -4.74 -1.32 -15.27
CA PRO A 44 -3.67 -2.24 -15.62
C PRO A 44 -2.30 -1.61 -15.32
N PHE A 45 -1.30 -2.45 -15.08
CA PHE A 45 0.07 -1.98 -15.07
C PHE A 45 0.47 -1.46 -16.45
N PRO A 46 1.36 -0.45 -16.51
CA PRO A 46 1.98 0.00 -17.74
C PRO A 46 2.58 -1.18 -18.53
N ASN A 47 2.53 -1.06 -19.85
CA ASN A 47 3.09 -2.04 -20.79
C ASN A 47 4.62 -1.90 -20.91
N GLU A 48 5.24 -2.75 -21.74
CA GLU A 48 6.68 -2.76 -21.93
C GLU A 48 7.24 -1.48 -22.57
N LYS A 49 6.43 -0.77 -23.39
CA LYS A 49 6.83 0.55 -23.94
C LYS A 49 6.99 1.60 -22.84
N GLN A 50 6.43 1.36 -21.67
CA GLN A 50 6.53 2.21 -20.47
C GLN A 50 7.30 1.47 -19.36
N ALA A 51 8.40 0.80 -19.73
CA ALA A 51 9.17 -0.06 -18.83
C ALA A 51 9.57 0.62 -17.51
N ASP A 52 10.01 1.88 -17.55
CA ASP A 52 10.44 2.59 -16.33
C ASP A 52 9.28 2.95 -15.41
N THR A 53 8.15 3.38 -15.99
CA THR A 53 6.89 3.59 -15.26
C THR A 53 6.42 2.28 -14.64
N ARG A 54 6.47 1.17 -15.40
CA ARG A 54 6.11 -0.17 -14.94
C ARG A 54 6.98 -0.60 -13.75
N LYS A 55 8.30 -0.47 -13.86
CA LYS A 55 9.25 -0.77 -12.77
C LYS A 55 8.95 0.07 -11.52
N THR A 56 8.65 1.35 -11.70
CA THR A 56 8.32 2.25 -10.59
C THR A 56 7.01 1.85 -9.91
N TRP A 57 5.97 1.49 -10.67
CA TRP A 57 4.72 0.98 -10.10
C TRP A 57 4.94 -0.30 -9.30
N ILE A 58 5.73 -1.25 -9.83
CA ILE A 58 6.07 -2.51 -9.13
C ILE A 58 6.78 -2.21 -7.81
N ARG A 59 7.75 -1.29 -7.84
CA ARG A 59 8.49 -0.86 -6.64
C ARG A 59 7.59 -0.21 -5.61
N ASN A 60 6.67 0.67 -6.02
CA ASN A 60 5.78 1.36 -5.09
C ASN A 60 4.76 0.44 -4.44
N VAL A 61 4.23 -0.52 -5.21
CA VAL A 61 3.35 -1.58 -4.69
C VAL A 61 4.11 -2.41 -3.64
N ASN A 62 5.43 -2.53 -3.79
CA ASN A 62 6.36 -3.13 -2.83
C ASN A 62 5.86 -4.47 -2.28
N ARG A 63 5.34 -5.31 -3.19
CA ARG A 63 4.89 -6.66 -2.90
C ARG A 63 6.06 -7.61 -3.13
N ASN A 64 6.38 -8.41 -2.13
CA ASN A 64 7.35 -9.50 -2.23
C ASN A 64 6.61 -10.82 -2.07
N ASP A 65 6.96 -11.82 -2.87
CA ASP A 65 6.47 -13.20 -2.72
C ASP A 65 7.53 -14.06 -2.03
N SER A 66 7.48 -14.08 -0.69
CA SER A 66 8.36 -14.85 0.20
C SER A 66 9.85 -14.46 0.13
N GLN A 67 10.48 -14.47 -1.04
CA GLN A 67 11.91 -14.19 -1.27
C GLN A 67 12.18 -13.43 -2.58
N ASN A 68 11.20 -13.27 -3.48
CA ASN A 68 11.39 -12.55 -4.74
C ASN A 68 10.53 -11.28 -4.82
N VAL A 69 10.94 -10.38 -5.72
CA VAL A 69 10.11 -9.23 -6.10
C VAL A 69 8.93 -9.77 -6.89
N TRP A 70 7.71 -9.51 -6.40
CA TRP A 70 6.52 -9.96 -7.09
C TRP A 70 6.37 -9.26 -8.45
N ILE A 71 6.09 -10.05 -9.50
CA ILE A 71 5.94 -9.54 -10.88
C ILE A 71 4.45 -9.50 -11.27
N PRO A 72 3.91 -8.34 -11.70
CA PRO A 72 2.53 -8.22 -12.15
C PRO A 72 2.30 -8.96 -13.46
N LYS A 73 1.25 -9.78 -13.49
CA LYS A 73 0.74 -10.48 -14.68
C LYS A 73 -0.12 -9.54 -15.53
N SER A 74 -0.53 -9.98 -16.72
CA SER A 74 -1.40 -9.21 -17.63
C SER A 74 -2.74 -8.79 -17.01
N HIS A 75 -3.26 -9.56 -16.05
CA HIS A 75 -4.51 -9.30 -15.32
C HIS A 75 -4.29 -8.66 -13.94
N SER A 76 -3.05 -8.32 -13.58
CA SER A 76 -2.74 -7.55 -12.38
C SER A 76 -3.30 -6.14 -12.51
N ARG A 77 -4.01 -5.67 -11.47
CA ARG A 77 -4.62 -4.34 -11.44
C ARG A 77 -4.32 -3.62 -10.13
N ILE A 78 -4.20 -2.29 -10.20
CA ILE A 78 -4.13 -1.40 -9.03
C ILE A 78 -5.40 -0.57 -9.01
N CYS A 79 -6.06 -0.46 -7.86
CA CYS A 79 -7.22 0.40 -7.75
C CYS A 79 -6.83 1.88 -7.63
N THR A 80 -7.67 2.77 -8.17
CA THR A 80 -7.36 4.19 -8.29
C THR A 80 -7.18 4.94 -6.98
N VAL A 81 -7.71 4.41 -5.87
CA VAL A 81 -7.53 4.98 -4.53
C VAL A 81 -6.05 5.03 -4.09
N HIS A 82 -5.17 4.28 -4.77
CA HIS A 82 -3.73 4.32 -4.50
C HIS A 82 -2.99 5.47 -5.21
N PHE A 83 -3.69 6.29 -5.99
CA PHE A 83 -3.14 7.46 -6.68
C PHE A 83 -3.63 8.73 -6.00
N ALA A 84 -2.72 9.70 -5.81
CA ALA A 84 -3.03 10.97 -5.15
C ALA A 84 -4.23 11.70 -5.78
N ASP A 85 -4.32 11.68 -7.12
CA ASP A 85 -5.39 12.36 -7.86
C ASP A 85 -6.54 11.41 -8.26
N GLY A 86 -6.62 10.21 -7.67
CA GLY A 86 -7.57 9.18 -8.08
C GLY A 86 -7.32 8.60 -9.48
N LYS A 87 -6.22 8.98 -10.13
CA LYS A 87 -5.69 8.39 -11.37
C LYS A 87 -4.25 8.85 -11.59
N PRO A 88 -3.46 8.17 -12.45
CA PRO A 88 -2.17 8.67 -12.90
C PRO A 88 -2.34 10.00 -13.65
N THR A 89 -1.62 11.03 -13.22
CA THR A 89 -1.54 12.33 -13.91
C THR A 89 -0.08 12.64 -14.26
N LEU A 90 0.16 13.70 -15.05
CA LEU A 90 1.53 14.15 -15.34
C LEU A 90 2.28 14.55 -14.05
N LYS A 91 1.56 15.12 -13.08
CA LYS A 91 2.12 15.54 -11.79
C LYS A 91 2.27 14.37 -10.81
N ASN A 92 1.30 13.46 -10.79
CA ASN A 92 1.25 12.30 -9.90
C ASN A 92 1.06 11.00 -10.71
N PRO A 93 2.08 10.53 -11.44
CA PRO A 93 1.94 9.39 -12.36
C PRO A 93 1.95 8.02 -11.67
N TYR A 94 2.25 7.96 -10.38
CA TYR A 94 2.56 6.72 -9.67
C TYR A 94 1.56 6.43 -8.54
N PRO A 95 1.31 5.15 -8.22
CA PRO A 95 0.53 4.77 -7.04
C PRO A 95 1.40 5.02 -5.80
N THR A 96 1.14 6.08 -5.05
CA THR A 96 1.93 6.48 -3.88
C THR A 96 1.21 6.21 -2.55
N LEU A 97 -0.10 5.98 -2.58
CA LEU A 97 -0.93 5.79 -1.38
C LEU A 97 -1.11 4.29 -1.07
N VAL A 98 0.00 3.59 -0.82
CA VAL A 98 0.00 2.13 -0.55
C VAL A 98 -0.13 1.88 0.95
N VAL A 99 -1.30 1.38 1.38
CA VAL A 99 -1.60 1.11 2.80
C VAL A 99 -0.93 -0.19 3.24
N GLY A 100 -0.15 -0.16 4.33
CA GLY A 100 0.50 -1.34 4.90
C GLY A 100 2.03 -1.28 4.99
N HIS A 101 2.65 -0.24 4.47
CA HIS A 101 4.05 0.07 4.77
C HIS A 101 4.08 1.19 5.81
N ASN A 102 4.35 0.85 7.08
CA ASN A 102 4.70 1.85 8.08
C ASN A 102 5.94 2.61 7.57
N ASP A 103 5.85 3.93 7.58
CA ASP A 103 6.92 4.85 7.23
C ASP A 103 8.19 4.59 8.05
N LEU A 104 9.06 3.69 7.59
CA LEU A 104 10.44 3.62 8.08
C LEU A 104 11.37 4.63 7.38
N LYS A 105 10.80 5.62 6.68
CA LYS A 105 11.56 6.72 6.04
C LYS A 105 11.68 7.98 6.89
N THR A 106 11.73 7.84 8.22
CA THR A 106 12.34 8.87 9.07
C THR A 106 13.45 8.25 9.92
N ALA A 107 14.51 7.80 9.25
CA ALA A 107 15.81 7.67 9.90
C ALA A 107 16.27 9.08 10.33
N ARG A 108 15.84 9.52 11.52
CA ARG A 108 16.43 10.67 12.20
C ARG A 108 17.93 10.37 12.33
N LYS A 109 18.76 11.29 11.82
CA LYS A 109 20.22 11.23 11.95
C LYS A 109 20.56 10.88 13.42
N PRO A 110 21.48 9.94 13.70
CA PRO A 110 21.86 9.65 15.07
C PRO A 110 22.41 10.94 15.70
N SER A 111 21.73 11.43 16.73
CA SER A 111 22.18 12.55 17.54
C SER A 111 23.47 12.14 18.24
N GLN A 112 24.61 12.61 17.73
CA GLN A 112 25.87 12.58 18.44
C GLN A 112 25.80 13.52 19.66
N ASN A 113 25.35 13.02 20.80
CA ASN A 113 25.77 13.47 22.14
C ASN A 113 24.96 12.78 23.25
N ARG A 114 25.61 11.90 24.02
CA ARG A 114 25.95 12.23 25.41
C ARG A 114 26.96 11.26 25.99
N LYS A 115 27.98 11.88 26.58
CA LYS A 115 29.17 11.31 27.20
C LYS A 115 28.80 10.49 28.46
N LYS A 116 29.62 9.46 28.67
CA LYS A 116 29.97 8.78 29.95
C LYS A 116 29.47 9.47 31.23
N HIS A 117 28.82 8.73 32.12
CA HIS A 117 29.06 8.85 33.58
C HIS A 117 28.90 7.49 34.27
N ARG A 118 29.73 7.33 35.31
CA ARG A 118 30.21 6.11 35.98
C ARG A 118 29.41 5.84 37.28
N TYR A 119 29.27 4.55 37.62
CA TYR A 119 29.49 3.94 38.96
C TYR A 119 28.40 3.99 40.06
N PHE A 120 28.30 2.84 40.77
CA PHE A 120 27.94 2.54 42.19
C PHE A 120 26.47 2.13 42.42
N LYS A 121 26.07 1.18 43.27
CA LYS A 121 26.60 -0.04 43.96
C LYS A 121 25.41 -0.55 44.82
N ASN A 122 25.41 -1.86 45.09
CA ASN A 122 25.01 -2.55 46.33
C ASN A 122 23.54 -2.80 46.76
N SER A 123 23.37 -4.06 47.24
CA SER A 123 22.67 -4.59 48.45
C SER A 123 21.61 -5.63 48.06
N GLY A 124 21.71 -6.96 48.26
CA GLY A 124 22.02 -7.82 49.44
C GLY A 124 20.71 -8.52 49.93
N PRO A 125 20.65 -9.54 50.83
CA PRO A 125 21.62 -10.52 51.40
C PRO A 125 21.17 -12.03 51.32
N GLY A 126 22.04 -13.05 51.51
CA GLY A 126 22.20 -13.92 52.73
C GLY A 126 21.44 -15.27 52.59
N HIS A 127 21.96 -16.51 52.77
CA HIS A 127 22.52 -17.25 53.93
C HIS A 127 23.11 -18.59 53.37
N HIS A 128 24.33 -19.07 53.60
CA HIS A 128 25.02 -19.72 54.75
C HIS A 128 24.56 -21.15 55.14
N SER A 129 25.49 -22.10 54.94
CA SER A 129 25.81 -23.31 55.74
C SER A 129 24.78 -24.45 55.81
N SER A 130 25.16 -25.73 55.80
CA SER A 130 26.39 -26.39 56.29
C SER A 130 26.92 -27.47 55.35
#